data_AF-B6TVV7-F1
#
_entry.id   AF-B6TVV7-F1
#
_cell.length_a   1.000
_cell.length_b   1.000
_cell.length_c   1.000
_cell.angle_alpha   90.00
_cell.angle_beta   90.00
_cell.angle_gamma   90.00
#
_symmetry.space_group_name_H-M   'P 1'
#
loop_
_entity.id
_entity.type
_entity.pdbx_description
1 polymer ?
#
loop_
_entity_poly.entity_id
_entity_poly.type
_entity_poly.pdbx_seq_one_letter_code
_entity_poly.pdbx_strand_id
1 'polypeptide(L)'
;MANHGAAALLLIASVLAAAALSGADARLTVRPNVAAALRAANGRFAVRPGTKVTLRRDAHGGYVVDVAAVPDLTCNTVRGVQADETCFSVAQGAGLTQDQFLAFNPNINCAKIFVGQWVCLDATTSA
;
A
#
# COMPACT_ATOMS: atom_id res chain seq x y z
N MET A 1 24.07 -35.93 -73.54
CA MET A 1 22.66 -36.22 -73.88
C MET A 1 21.86 -36.29 -72.59
N ALA A 2 20.67 -35.71 -72.63
CA ALA A 2 19.85 -35.23 -71.52
C ALA A 2 19.40 -36.28 -70.50
N ASN A 3 19.06 -35.81 -69.28
CA ASN A 3 17.70 -35.92 -68.74
C ASN A 3 17.58 -35.07 -67.45
N HIS A 4 16.72 -34.05 -67.48
CA HIS A 4 15.47 -33.91 -66.69
C HIS A 4 15.69 -34.15 -65.18
N GLY A 5 15.60 -33.16 -64.29
CA GLY A 5 14.57 -32.13 -64.20
C GLY A 5 13.87 -32.33 -62.86
N ALA A 6 14.01 -31.39 -61.93
CA ALA A 6 13.13 -31.24 -60.77
C ALA A 6 13.36 -29.87 -60.13
N ALA A 7 12.63 -28.87 -60.63
CA ALA A 7 12.28 -27.72 -59.82
C ALA A 7 11.26 -28.20 -58.78
N ALA A 8 11.64 -28.22 -57.50
CA ALA A 8 10.72 -28.50 -56.41
C ALA A 8 10.78 -27.35 -55.39
N LEU A 9 9.67 -26.63 -55.39
CA LEU A 9 9.28 -25.51 -54.57
C LEU A 9 8.98 -25.98 -53.14
N LEU A 10 9.70 -25.52 -52.10
CA LEU A 10 9.22 -25.49 -50.71
C LEU A 10 9.82 -24.25 -50.01
N LEU A 11 9.11 -23.12 -50.02
CA LEU A 11 8.10 -22.70 -49.03
C LEU A 11 8.70 -22.11 -47.73
N ILE A 12 8.59 -20.79 -47.66
CA ILE A 12 8.01 -20.02 -46.53
C ILE A 12 8.89 -19.72 -45.30
N ALA A 13 8.90 -18.40 -45.05
CA ALA A 13 8.98 -17.68 -43.77
C ALA A 13 10.35 -17.54 -43.07
N SER A 14 10.97 -16.41 -43.38
CA SER A 14 11.26 -15.35 -42.39
C SER A 14 11.01 -15.73 -40.93
N VAL A 15 12.05 -16.20 -40.25
CA VAL A 15 12.12 -16.12 -38.79
C VAL A 15 12.55 -14.70 -38.44
N LEU A 16 11.61 -13.75 -38.53
CA LEU A 16 11.65 -12.60 -37.63
C LEU A 16 11.44 -13.19 -36.24
N ALA A 17 12.51 -13.42 -35.51
CA ALA A 17 12.43 -13.59 -34.07
C ALA A 17 12.01 -12.24 -33.49
N ALA A 18 10.71 -11.95 -33.52
CA ALA A 18 10.11 -11.00 -32.60
C ALA A 18 10.30 -11.61 -31.21
N ALA A 19 11.41 -11.27 -30.56
CA ALA A 19 11.49 -11.37 -29.12
C ALA A 19 10.40 -10.44 -28.60
N ALA A 20 9.21 -11.01 -28.37
CA ALA A 20 8.19 -10.37 -27.58
C ALA A 20 8.87 -10.05 -26.25
N LEU A 21 9.13 -8.76 -26.00
CA LEU A 21 9.19 -8.27 -24.64
C LEU A 21 7.83 -8.67 -24.06
N SER A 22 7.80 -9.82 -23.39
CA SER A 22 6.71 -10.17 -22.51
C SER A 22 6.73 -9.09 -21.44
N GLY A 23 6.02 -7.99 -21.72
CA GLY A 23 5.51 -7.11 -20.70
C GLY A 23 4.58 -7.99 -19.87
N ALA A 24 5.16 -8.69 -18.90
CA ALA A 24 4.40 -9.26 -17.83
C ALA A 24 3.77 -8.06 -17.13
N ASP A 25 2.54 -7.73 -17.53
CA ASP A 25 1.65 -6.90 -16.73
C ASP A 25 1.55 -7.60 -15.39
N ALA A 26 2.40 -7.22 -14.43
CA ALA A 26 2.34 -7.69 -13.07
C ALA A 26 1.05 -7.13 -12.47
N ARG A 27 -0.07 -7.82 -12.73
CA ARG A 27 -1.37 -7.47 -12.16
C ARG A 27 -1.32 -7.77 -10.67
N LEU A 28 -1.25 -6.69 -9.90
CA LEU A 28 -1.41 -6.71 -8.46
C LEU A 28 -2.87 -7.06 -8.13
N THR A 29 -3.10 -8.25 -7.60
CA THR A 29 -4.46 -8.67 -7.21
C THR A 29 -4.67 -8.32 -5.75
N VAL A 30 -5.51 -7.31 -5.47
CA VAL A 30 -5.85 -6.93 -4.11
C VAL A 30 -7.06 -7.73 -3.66
N ARG A 31 -6.89 -8.59 -2.65
CA ARG A 31 -8.00 -9.29 -1.97
C ARG A 31 -8.37 -8.49 -0.73
N PRO A 32 -9.53 -7.82 -0.68
CA PRO A 32 -9.97 -7.15 0.53
C PRO A 32 -10.49 -8.20 1.52
N ASN A 33 -9.71 -8.52 2.55
CA ASN A 33 -10.21 -9.14 3.77
C ASN A 33 -10.26 -8.07 4.86
N VAL A 34 -11.48 -7.85 5.38
CA VAL A 34 -11.87 -6.86 6.40
C VAL A 34 -11.94 -5.41 5.88
N ALA A 35 -13.17 -4.96 5.59
CA ALA A 35 -13.71 -3.59 5.63
C ALA A 35 -12.86 -2.37 5.19
N ALA A 36 -11.76 -2.52 4.45
CA ALA A 36 -11.04 -1.39 3.88
C ALA A 36 -11.72 -0.98 2.56
N ALA A 37 -12.34 0.20 2.55
CA ALA A 37 -12.88 0.81 1.34
C ALA A 37 -11.73 1.19 0.38
N LEU A 38 -11.30 0.23 -0.43
CA LEU A 38 -10.33 0.44 -1.48
C LEU A 38 -11.01 1.16 -2.65
N ARG A 39 -10.84 2.48 -2.73
CA ARG A 39 -11.13 3.21 -3.97
C ARG A 39 -10.04 2.88 -5.00
N ALA A 40 -10.21 1.79 -5.72
CA ALA A 40 -9.40 1.48 -6.89
C ALA A 40 -9.75 2.49 -7.99
N ALA A 41 -8.88 3.48 -8.22
CA ALA A 41 -8.94 4.36 -9.39
C ALA A 41 -7.70 4.11 -10.23
N ASN A 42 -7.88 3.62 -11.46
CA ASN A 42 -6.82 3.45 -12.48
C ASN A 42 -5.58 2.68 -11.99
N GLY A 43 -5.77 1.58 -11.27
CA GLY A 43 -4.65 0.73 -10.80
C GLY A 43 -3.75 1.35 -9.73
N ARG A 44 -4.14 2.49 -9.14
CA ARG A 44 -3.39 3.11 -8.03
C ARG A 44 -4.02 2.74 -6.70
N PHE A 45 -3.18 2.26 -5.79
CA PHE A 45 -3.55 1.87 -4.45
C PHE A 45 -3.04 2.93 -3.46
N ALA A 46 -3.94 3.61 -2.75
CA ALA A 46 -3.59 4.56 -1.71
C ALA A 46 -3.64 3.86 -0.34
N VAL A 47 -2.50 3.81 0.35
CA VAL A 47 -2.38 3.25 1.71
C VAL A 47 -2.23 4.38 2.72
N ARG A 48 -2.81 4.23 3.91
CA ARG A 48 -2.61 5.21 4.99
C ARG A 48 -1.15 5.16 5.47
N PRO A 49 -0.56 6.29 5.88
CA PRO A 49 0.74 6.30 6.55
C PRO A 49 0.72 5.38 7.78
N GLY A 50 1.76 4.56 7.96
CA GLY A 50 1.87 3.60 9.07
C GLY A 50 1.19 2.24 8.82
N THR A 51 0.44 2.06 7.72
CA THR A 51 -0.12 0.75 7.38
C THR A 51 0.99 -0.21 6.95
N LYS A 52 1.06 -1.37 7.62
CA LYS A 52 1.95 -2.45 7.22
C LYS A 52 1.37 -3.17 6.01
N VAL A 53 2.17 -3.22 4.96
CA VAL A 53 1.83 -3.88 3.70
C VAL A 53 2.76 -5.06 3.51
N THR A 54 2.21 -6.25 3.35
CA THR A 54 2.99 -7.45 3.04
C THR A 54 2.72 -7.83 1.59
N LEU A 55 3.80 -8.04 0.83
CA LEU A 55 3.72 -8.57 -0.52
C LEU A 55 3.96 -10.08 -0.47
N ARG A 56 3.03 -10.84 -1.02
CA ARG A 56 3.17 -12.29 -1.21
C ARG A 56 3.02 -12.63 -2.69
N ARG A 57 3.73 -13.66 -3.15
CA ARG A 57 3.53 -14.20 -4.50
C ARG A 57 2.39 -15.23 -4.47
N ASP A 58 1.50 -15.20 -5.44
CA ASP A 58 0.43 -16.19 -5.60
C ASP A 58 0.87 -17.39 -6.45
N ALA A 59 -0.02 -18.39 -6.53
CA ALA A 59 0.22 -19.64 -7.26
C ALA A 59 0.31 -19.48 -8.79
N HIS A 60 -0.17 -18.35 -9.33
CA HIS A 60 -0.13 -18.03 -10.76
C HIS A 60 1.04 -17.10 -11.11
N GLY A 61 1.92 -16.81 -10.14
CA GLY A 61 3.05 -15.90 -10.33
C GLY A 61 2.70 -14.42 -10.22
N GLY A 62 1.47 -14.08 -9.80
CA GLY A 62 1.05 -12.72 -9.45
C GLY A 62 1.52 -12.30 -8.06
N TYR A 63 1.38 -11.01 -7.75
CA TYR A 63 1.63 -10.46 -6.41
C TYR A 63 0.28 -10.14 -5.73
N VAL A 64 0.13 -10.59 -4.49
CA VAL A 64 -0.97 -10.21 -3.60
C VAL A 64 -0.44 -9.22 -2.55
N VAL A 65 -1.29 -8.25 -2.23
CA VAL A 65 -1.02 -7.25 -1.20
C VAL A 65 -1.92 -7.51 -0.02
N ASP A 66 -1.32 -7.99 1.06
CA ASP A 66 -2.01 -8.12 2.34
C ASP A 66 -1.81 -6.81 3.09
N VAL A 67 -2.93 -6.12 3.32
CA VAL A 67 -2.96 -4.84 4.02
C VAL A 67 -3.44 -5.14 5.43
N ALA A 68 -2.57 -4.92 6.42
CA ALA A 68 -3.01 -4.99 7.81
C ALA A 68 -4.09 -3.92 8.02
N ALA A 69 -5.29 -4.33 8.41
CA ALA A 69 -6.35 -3.38 8.74
C ALA A 69 -5.82 -2.42 9.83
N VAL A 70 -5.95 -1.11 9.58
CA VAL A 70 -5.78 -0.14 10.66
C VAL A 70 -7.02 -0.32 11.54
N PRO A 71 -6.87 -0.75 12.80
CA PRO A 71 -8.02 -0.93 13.67
C PRO A 71 -8.75 0.40 13.79
N ASP A 72 -10.07 0.36 13.79
CA ASP A 72 -10.83 1.53 14.19
C ASP A 72 -10.53 1.81 15.66
N LEU A 73 -10.28 3.06 16.01
CA LEU A 73 -9.81 3.46 17.34
C LEU A 73 -10.86 4.38 17.97
N THR A 74 -11.33 3.99 19.16
CA THR A 74 -12.10 4.87 20.04
C THR A 74 -11.12 5.61 20.94
N CYS A 75 -11.16 6.95 20.91
CA CYS A 75 -10.35 7.74 21.84
C CYS A 75 -11.02 7.79 23.22
N ASN A 76 -10.33 7.31 24.24
CA ASN A 76 -10.81 7.28 25.63
C ASN A 76 -10.44 8.56 26.38
N THR A 77 -9.25 9.12 26.08
CA THR A 77 -8.74 10.33 26.76
C THR A 77 -8.36 11.38 25.74
N VAL A 78 -9.10 12.49 25.76
CA VAL A 78 -8.86 13.66 24.91
C VAL A 78 -8.30 14.80 25.77
N ARG A 79 -7.25 15.46 25.28
CA ARG A 79 -6.62 16.61 25.95
C ARG A 79 -6.34 17.73 24.95
N GLY A 80 -6.49 18.98 25.37
CA GLY A 80 -5.98 20.13 24.63
C GLY A 80 -4.48 20.33 24.90
N VAL A 81 -3.70 20.54 23.84
CA VAL A 81 -2.28 20.90 23.92
C VAL A 81 -2.11 22.21 24.70
N GLN A 82 -1.12 22.29 25.59
CA GLN A 82 -0.81 23.44 26.43
C GLN A 82 0.29 24.32 25.80
N ALA A 83 0.56 25.47 26.41
CA ALA A 83 1.66 26.32 26.00
C ALA A 83 3.00 25.56 26.06
N ASP A 84 3.86 25.83 25.07
CA ASP A 84 5.21 25.25 24.91
C ASP A 84 5.26 23.72 24.75
N GLU A 85 4.12 23.07 24.52
CA GLU A 85 4.04 21.64 24.23
C GLU A 85 4.24 21.33 22.73
N THR A 86 4.90 20.21 22.45
CA THR A 86 5.04 19.61 21.12
C THR A 86 4.37 18.24 21.10
N CYS A 87 4.14 17.65 19.92
CA CYS A 87 3.68 16.25 19.84
C CYS A 87 4.56 15.30 20.68
N PHE A 88 5.87 15.52 20.69
CA PHE A 88 6.81 14.67 21.40
C PHE A 88 6.68 14.82 22.92
N SER A 89 6.62 16.06 23.43
CA SER A 89 6.49 16.30 24.87
C SER A 89 5.12 15.84 25.41
N VAL A 90 4.06 16.02 24.62
CA VAL A 90 2.71 15.51 24.98
C VAL A 90 2.69 13.99 25.02
N ALA A 91 3.24 13.32 23.99
CA ALA A 91 3.34 11.87 23.96
C ALA A 91 4.13 11.34 25.17
N GLN A 92 5.32 11.91 25.43
CA GLN A 92 6.16 11.52 26.56
C GLN A 92 5.44 11.73 27.90
N GLY A 93 4.76 12.87 28.08
CA GLY A 93 3.98 13.16 29.28
C GLY A 93 2.81 12.21 29.51
N ALA A 94 2.29 11.59 28.46
CA ALA A 94 1.27 10.54 28.51
C ALA A 94 1.86 9.12 28.61
N GLY A 95 3.19 8.96 28.64
CA GLY A 95 3.85 7.65 28.64
C GLY A 95 3.78 6.91 27.29
N LEU A 96 3.50 7.63 26.20
CA LEU A 96 3.41 7.07 24.84
C LEU A 96 4.74 7.22 24.10
N THR A 97 5.02 6.26 23.20
CA THR A 97 6.00 6.50 22.13
C THR A 97 5.44 7.50 21.11
N GLN A 98 6.33 8.14 20.36
CA GLN A 98 5.92 9.05 19.28
C GLN A 98 5.02 8.33 18.26
N ASP A 99 5.34 7.07 17.92
CA ASP A 99 4.57 6.29 16.97
C ASP A 99 3.17 5.94 17.49
N GLN A 100 3.04 5.62 18.79
CA GLN A 100 1.73 5.38 19.41
C GLN A 100 0.87 6.64 19.38
N PHE A 101 1.44 7.79 19.75
CA PHE A 101 0.74 9.06 19.71
C PHE A 101 0.27 9.42 18.29
N LEU A 102 1.11 9.20 17.27
CA LEU A 102 0.74 9.43 15.87
C LEU A 102 -0.32 8.44 15.37
N ALA A 103 -0.28 7.19 15.84
CA ALA A 103 -1.31 6.21 15.54
C ALA A 103 -2.68 6.60 16.11
N PHE A 104 -2.72 7.20 17.31
CA PHE A 104 -3.95 7.71 17.92
C PHE A 104 -4.45 9.00 17.26
N ASN A 105 -3.56 9.75 16.61
CA ASN A 105 -3.85 11.06 16.02
C ASN A 105 -3.49 11.11 14.52
N PRO A 106 -4.09 10.27 13.66
CA PRO A 106 -3.63 10.06 12.28
C PRO A 106 -3.72 11.29 11.36
N ASN A 107 -4.45 12.33 11.77
CA ASN A 107 -4.60 13.57 11.01
C ASN A 107 -3.77 14.74 11.59
N ILE A 108 -2.95 14.50 12.63
CA ILE A 108 -2.19 15.57 13.26
C ILE A 108 -1.00 16.00 12.39
N ASN A 109 -0.76 17.31 12.34
CA ASN A 109 0.47 17.86 11.78
C ASN A 109 1.33 18.41 12.93
N CYS A 110 2.33 17.64 13.35
CA CYS A 110 3.19 18.02 14.47
C CYS A 110 4.05 19.27 14.22
N ALA A 111 4.28 19.65 12.95
CA ALA A 111 4.97 20.90 12.62
C ALA A 111 4.08 22.15 12.76
N LYS A 112 2.76 21.97 12.93
CA LYS A 112 1.78 23.04 13.05
C LYS A 112 0.84 22.84 14.25
N ILE A 113 1.30 22.13 15.28
CA ILE A 113 0.55 21.94 16.52
C ILE A 113 0.38 23.29 17.24
N PHE A 114 -0.75 23.49 17.90
CA PHE A 114 -1.07 24.75 18.58
C PHE A 114 -1.79 24.52 19.90
N VAL A 115 -1.70 25.52 20.79
CA VAL A 115 -2.37 25.51 22.10
C VAL A 115 -3.88 25.38 21.92
N GLY A 116 -4.50 24.46 22.68
CA GLY A 116 -5.91 24.13 22.61
C GLY A 116 -6.29 23.12 21.53
N GLN A 117 -5.34 22.65 20.71
CA GLN A 117 -5.62 21.57 19.77
C GLN A 117 -5.93 20.27 20.53
N TRP A 118 -7.07 19.64 20.22
CA TRP A 118 -7.45 18.37 20.81
C TRP A 118 -6.61 17.22 20.25
N VAL A 119 -6.04 16.44 21.15
CA VAL A 119 -5.27 15.22 20.85
C VAL A 119 -5.74 14.06 21.72
N CYS A 120 -5.64 12.86 21.17
CA CYS A 120 -5.94 11.62 21.86
C CYS A 120 -4.68 11.07 22.55
N LEU A 121 -4.81 10.72 23.84
CA LEU A 121 -3.71 10.20 24.67
C LEU A 121 -3.94 8.75 25.12
N ASP A 122 -5.14 8.22 24.94
CA ASP A 122 -5.46 6.82 25.18
C ASP A 122 -6.56 6.38 24.21
N ALA A 123 -6.38 5.24 23.56
CA ALA A 123 -7.34 4.72 22.60
C ALA A 123 -7.43 3.19 22.67
N THR A 124 -8.64 2.68 22.48
CA THR A 124 -8.94 1.25 22.38
C THR A 124 -9.41 0.92 20.97
N THR A 125 -9.18 -0.31 20.54
CA THR A 125 -9.71 -0.79 19.27
C THR A 125 -11.22 -0.94 19.37
N SER A 126 -11.97 -0.27 18.51
CA SER A 126 -13.41 -0.50 18.35
C SER A 126 -13.61 -1.91 17.80
N ALA A 127 -14.38 -2.72 18.54
CA ALA A 127 -14.71 -4.10 18.17
C ALA A 127 -15.72 -4.18 17.01
#